data_AF-A0AAU8NJF8-F1
#
_entry.id   AF-A0AAU8NJF8-F1
#
_cell.length_a   1.000
_cell.length_b   1.000
_cell.length_c   1.000
_cell.angle_alpha   90.00
_cell.angle_beta   90.00
_cell.angle_gamma   90.00
#
_symmetry.space_group_name_H-M   'P 1'
#
loop_
_entity.id
_entity.type
_entity.pdbx_description
1 polymer ?
#
loop_
_entity_poly.entity_id
_entity_poly.type
_entity_poly.pdbx_seq_one_letter_code
_entity_poly.pdbx_strand_id
1 'polypeptide(L)'
;MVPTGTRLISVQDSAQREILSNLAALYLHDLSAYTRELEPNDQGLFEYEGLHLYEEDERLHAFLIMHDSRIAGFVLLNEPPYTSEDVNYCVNELFILNPFRNKGIGQAAVRLVFEQFPGKYLVFQLAENQRAISFWRKVYEKYSIHHTEVEELYDGDLCVFQRFAIGKT
;
A
#
# COMPACT_ATOMS: atom_id res chain seq x y z
N MET A 1 -2.75 19.27 10.10
CA MET A 1 -1.27 19.17 10.17
C MET A 1 -0.84 17.77 9.77
N VAL A 2 0.27 17.61 9.04
CA VAL A 2 0.89 16.29 8.81
C VAL A 2 1.53 15.86 10.13
N PRO A 3 1.35 14.61 10.61
CA PRO A 3 2.01 14.16 11.83
C PRO A 3 3.53 14.24 11.66
N THR A 4 4.18 15.08 12.46
CA THR A 4 5.64 15.03 12.64
C THR A 4 6.03 13.65 13.19
N GLY A 5 7.13 13.08 12.70
CA GLY A 5 7.65 11.78 13.15
C GLY A 5 7.36 10.58 12.24
N THR A 6 6.59 10.75 11.15
CA THR A 6 6.42 9.67 10.16
C THR A 6 7.61 9.61 9.21
N ARG A 7 8.18 8.42 9.00
CA ARG A 7 9.27 8.19 8.03
C ARG A 7 9.13 6.81 7.36
N LEU A 8 9.72 6.68 6.18
CA LEU A 8 9.83 5.41 5.46
C LEU A 8 11.24 4.84 5.65
N ILE A 9 11.32 3.52 5.83
CA ILE A 9 12.57 2.77 5.84
C ILE A 9 12.45 1.71 4.73
N SER A 10 13.30 1.78 3.71
CA SER A 10 13.38 0.72 2.70
C SER A 10 13.79 -0.59 3.36
N VAL A 11 13.12 -1.69 3.00
CA VAL A 11 13.47 -3.04 3.46
C VAL A 11 14.72 -3.49 2.71
N GLN A 12 15.81 -3.73 3.42
CA GLN A 12 17.12 -4.05 2.85
C GLN A 12 17.72 -5.33 3.43
N ASP A 13 17.49 -5.61 4.71
CA ASP A 13 18.09 -6.74 5.43
C ASP A 13 17.07 -7.79 5.88
N SER A 14 17.56 -8.95 6.33
CA SER A 14 16.72 -10.08 6.74
C SER A 14 15.80 -9.77 7.93
N ALA A 15 16.24 -8.95 8.88
CA ALA A 15 15.41 -8.58 10.03
C ALA A 15 14.23 -7.71 9.60
N GLN A 16 14.44 -6.78 8.68
CA GLN A 16 13.37 -5.95 8.10
C GLN A 16 12.41 -6.77 7.24
N ARG A 17 12.91 -7.79 6.53
CA ARG A 17 12.08 -8.72 5.76
C ARG A 17 11.19 -9.58 6.66
N GLU A 18 11.72 -10.03 7.79
CA GLU A 18 10.92 -10.75 8.80
C GLU A 18 9.82 -9.84 9.37
N ILE A 19 10.12 -8.58 9.66
CA ILE A 19 9.11 -7.59 10.06
C ILE A 19 8.04 -7.42 8.97
N LEU A 20 8.44 -7.27 7.71
CA LEU A 20 7.51 -7.12 6.60
C LEU A 20 6.60 -8.35 6.46
N SER A 21 7.15 -9.56 6.55
CA SER A 21 6.38 -10.82 6.50
C SER A 21 5.32 -10.89 7.60
N ASN A 22 5.71 -10.56 8.83
CA ASN A 22 4.77 -10.49 9.96
C ASN A 22 3.65 -9.47 9.74
N LEU A 23 3.96 -8.30 9.17
CA LEU A 23 2.95 -7.29 8.85
C LEU A 23 2.07 -7.69 7.68
N ALA A 24 2.63 -8.36 6.66
CA ALA A 24 1.89 -8.84 5.49
C ALA A 24 0.83 -9.88 5.89
N ALA A 25 1.15 -10.78 6.82
CA ALA A 25 0.17 -11.70 7.39
C ALA A 25 -0.99 -10.98 8.09
N LEU A 26 -0.70 -9.92 8.85
CA LEU A 26 -1.74 -9.10 9.49
C LEU A 26 -2.56 -8.30 8.48
N TYR A 27 -1.93 -7.87 7.38
CA TYR A 27 -2.60 -7.20 6.27
C TYR A 27 -3.60 -8.13 5.59
N LEU A 28 -3.18 -9.33 5.20
CA LEU A 28 -4.03 -10.32 4.56
C LEU A 28 -5.19 -10.75 5.46
N HIS A 29 -4.95 -10.90 6.76
CA HIS A 29 -6.02 -11.12 7.73
C HIS A 29 -7.02 -9.94 7.83
N ASP A 30 -6.56 -8.69 7.70
CA ASP A 30 -7.47 -7.52 7.67
C ASP A 30 -8.22 -7.43 6.32
N LEU A 31 -7.59 -7.88 5.22
CA LEU A 31 -8.17 -7.89 3.87
C LEU A 31 -9.19 -9.02 3.68
N SER A 32 -9.02 -10.17 4.33
CA SER A 32 -9.95 -11.31 4.27
C SER A 32 -11.34 -10.99 4.81
N ALA A 33 -11.53 -9.86 5.48
CA ALA A 33 -12.85 -9.34 5.81
C ALA A 33 -13.67 -8.92 4.57
N TYR A 34 -13.05 -8.74 3.40
CA TYR A 34 -13.67 -8.20 2.19
C TYR A 34 -13.63 -9.17 1.00
N THR A 35 -12.92 -10.30 1.09
CA THR A 35 -12.84 -11.34 0.05
C THR A 35 -12.79 -12.71 0.70
N ARG A 36 -13.28 -13.74 0.00
CA ARG A 36 -13.28 -15.14 0.49
C ARG A 36 -12.06 -15.94 0.03
N GLU A 37 -11.24 -15.37 -0.84
CA GLU A 37 -10.06 -16.04 -1.41
C GLU A 37 -8.87 -16.10 -0.43
N LEU A 38 -8.94 -15.38 0.69
CA LEU A 38 -7.86 -15.30 1.67
C LEU A 38 -8.16 -16.13 2.92
N GLU A 39 -7.45 -17.23 3.07
CA GLU A 39 -7.49 -18.12 4.23
C GLU A 39 -6.07 -18.35 4.77
N PRO A 40 -5.90 -18.58 6.08
CA PRO A 40 -4.62 -18.98 6.62
C PRO A 40 -4.26 -20.41 6.17
N ASN A 41 -2.97 -20.70 6.08
CA ASN A 41 -2.48 -22.06 5.85
C ASN A 41 -2.71 -22.98 7.07
N ASP A 42 -2.27 -24.23 6.99
CA ASP A 42 -2.39 -25.24 8.08
C ASP A 42 -1.69 -24.84 9.39
N GLN A 43 -0.83 -23.82 9.38
CA GLN A 43 -0.16 -23.27 10.57
C GLN A 43 -0.88 -22.03 11.14
N GLY A 44 -1.99 -21.61 10.54
CA GLY A 44 -2.73 -20.41 10.95
C GLY A 44 -2.10 -19.10 10.42
N LEU A 45 -1.17 -19.18 9.47
CA LEU A 45 -0.48 -18.03 8.89
C LEU A 45 -1.15 -17.62 7.58
N PHE A 46 -1.47 -16.33 7.44
CA PHE A 46 -1.79 -15.75 6.14
C PHE A 46 -0.49 -15.48 5.38
N GLU A 47 -0.21 -16.28 4.37
CA GLU A 47 1.01 -16.18 3.58
C GLU A 47 0.83 -15.23 2.40
N TYR A 48 1.72 -14.25 2.28
CA TYR A 48 1.75 -13.37 1.11
C TYR A 48 2.56 -14.04 0.01
N GLU A 49 1.86 -14.52 -1.01
CA GLU A 49 2.47 -15.10 -2.20
C GLU A 49 3.32 -14.06 -2.94
N GLY A 50 4.57 -14.41 -3.26
CA GLY A 50 5.48 -13.51 -3.99
C GLY A 50 6.12 -12.40 -3.16
N LEU A 51 6.00 -12.39 -1.83
CA LEU A 51 6.62 -11.34 -1.00
C LEU A 51 8.16 -11.28 -1.16
N HIS A 52 8.79 -12.41 -1.47
CA HIS A 52 10.22 -12.52 -1.76
C HIS A 52 10.66 -11.70 -2.99
N LEU A 53 9.76 -11.42 -3.93
CA LEU A 53 10.09 -10.65 -5.14
C LEU A 53 10.55 -9.22 -4.81
N TYR A 54 10.11 -8.66 -3.68
CA TYR A 54 10.56 -7.34 -3.20
C TYR A 54 12.02 -7.34 -2.70
N GLU A 55 12.65 -8.51 -2.56
CA GLU A 55 14.10 -8.64 -2.37
C GLU A 55 14.84 -8.79 -3.72
N GLU A 56 14.21 -9.42 -4.70
CA GLU A 56 14.87 -9.91 -5.91
C GLU A 56 14.79 -8.92 -7.08
N ASP A 57 13.75 -8.09 -7.16
CA ASP A 57 13.53 -7.14 -8.25
C ASP A 57 13.56 -5.69 -7.74
N GLU A 58 14.49 -4.89 -8.26
CA GLU A 58 14.68 -3.47 -7.94
C GLU A 58 13.49 -2.56 -8.30
N ARG A 59 12.53 -3.08 -9.08
CA ARG A 59 11.29 -2.40 -9.48
C ARG A 59 10.16 -2.58 -8.47
N LEU A 60 10.36 -3.42 -7.46
CA LEU A 60 9.43 -3.71 -6.38
C LEU A 60 9.99 -3.14 -5.09
N HIS A 61 9.43 -2.02 -4.64
CA HIS A 61 9.92 -1.30 -3.47
C HIS A 61 9.08 -1.62 -2.25
N ALA A 62 9.70 -2.16 -1.21
CA ALA A 62 9.07 -2.36 0.09
C ALA A 62 9.58 -1.34 1.12
N PHE A 63 8.66 -0.64 1.77
CA PHE A 63 8.98 0.29 2.85
C PHE A 63 8.23 -0.04 4.13
N LEU A 64 8.96 -0.07 5.24
CA LEU A 64 8.36 0.00 6.58
C LEU A 64 7.97 1.44 6.88
N ILE A 65 6.74 1.62 7.36
CA ILE A 65 6.24 2.91 7.84
C ILE A 65 6.54 2.99 9.33
N MET A 66 7.37 3.95 9.70
CA MET A 66 7.68 4.24 11.11
C MET A 66 6.96 5.51 11.54
N HIS A 67 6.45 5.51 12.77
CA HIS A 67 6.01 6.72 13.44
C HIS A 67 6.76 6.82 14.77
N ASP A 68 7.58 7.87 14.89
CA ASP A 68 8.61 7.99 15.91
C ASP A 68 9.57 6.77 15.88
N SER A 69 9.66 6.03 16.98
CA SER A 69 10.48 4.82 17.12
C SER A 69 9.70 3.52 16.91
N ARG A 70 8.44 3.58 16.48
CA ARG A 70 7.55 2.41 16.38
C ARG A 70 7.17 2.10 14.94
N ILE A 71 7.07 0.81 14.63
CA ILE A 71 6.53 0.32 13.36
C ILE A 71 5.03 0.60 13.35
N ALA A 72 4.57 1.33 12.33
CA ALA A 72 3.18 1.70 12.13
C ALA A 72 2.51 0.93 11.00
N GLY A 73 3.28 0.33 10.08
CA GLY A 73 2.76 -0.40 8.93
C GLY A 73 3.81 -0.57 7.83
N PHE A 74 3.34 -0.77 6.59
CA PHE A 74 4.20 -0.85 5.40
C PHE A 74 3.49 -0.28 4.17
N VAL A 75 4.28 0.02 3.14
CA VAL A 75 3.78 0.30 1.78
C VAL A 75 4.63 -0.46 0.77
N LEU A 76 3.97 -1.08 -0.20
CA LEU A 76 4.59 -1.75 -1.34
C LEU A 76 4.29 -0.95 -2.61
N LEU A 77 5.34 -0.63 -3.38
CA LEU A 77 5.26 0.18 -4.58
C LEU A 77 5.89 -0.58 -5.74
N ASN A 78 5.13 -0.73 -6.82
CA ASN A 78 5.55 -1.49 -7.99
C ASN A 78 5.79 -0.56 -9.18
N GLU A 79 6.82 -0.84 -9.98
CA GLU A 79 7.08 -0.22 -11.28
C GLU A 79 6.76 -1.19 -12.44
N PRO A 80 6.68 -0.73 -13.71
CA PRO A 80 6.63 -1.62 -14.87
C PRO A 80 7.75 -2.66 -14.82
N PRO A 81 7.49 -3.94 -15.15
CA PRO A 81 6.28 -4.45 -15.82
C PRO A 81 5.16 -4.90 -14.87
N TYR A 82 5.27 -4.66 -13.56
CA TYR A 82 4.28 -5.08 -12.56
C TYR A 82 3.10 -4.10 -12.42
N THR A 83 2.87 -3.27 -13.43
CA THR A 83 1.81 -2.25 -13.47
C THR A 83 1.14 -2.28 -14.84
N SER A 84 -0.05 -1.68 -14.95
CA SER A 84 -0.73 -1.51 -16.23
C SER A 84 0.07 -0.62 -17.20
N GLU A 85 -0.20 -0.72 -18.50
CA GLU A 85 0.36 0.20 -19.49
C GLU A 85 0.11 1.67 -19.10
N ASP A 86 1.06 2.54 -19.43
CA ASP A 86 1.05 3.98 -19.12
C ASP A 86 1.02 4.37 -17.63
N VAL A 87 1.24 3.42 -16.72
CA VAL A 87 1.42 3.68 -15.28
C VAL A 87 2.91 3.61 -14.92
N ASN A 88 3.42 4.59 -14.15
CA ASN A 88 4.80 4.55 -13.66
C ASN A 88 4.90 3.78 -12.34
N TYR A 89 3.88 3.92 -11.48
CA TYR A 89 3.88 3.35 -10.15
C TYR A 89 2.51 2.80 -9.76
N CYS A 90 2.46 1.60 -9.18
CA CYS A 90 1.28 1.11 -8.47
C CYS A 90 1.58 1.05 -6.98
N VAL A 91 0.77 1.71 -6.14
CA VAL A 91 0.83 1.43 -4.69
C VAL A 91 0.08 0.13 -4.50
N ASN A 92 0.81 -0.98 -4.63
CA ASN A 92 0.23 -2.32 -4.64
C ASN A 92 -0.43 -2.63 -3.30
N GLU A 93 0.28 -2.33 -2.21
CA GLU A 93 -0.24 -2.55 -0.86
C GLU A 93 0.05 -1.37 0.06
N LEU A 94 -0.91 -1.04 0.91
CA LEU A 94 -0.74 -0.08 2.00
C LEU A 94 -1.45 -0.58 3.24
N PHE A 95 -0.66 -0.87 4.28
CA PHE A 95 -1.18 -1.34 5.55
C PHE A 95 -0.76 -0.44 6.70
N ILE A 96 -1.71 -0.10 7.56
CA ILE A 96 -1.47 0.62 8.81
C ILE A 96 -2.04 -0.20 9.95
N LEU A 97 -1.21 -0.48 10.97
CA LEU A 97 -1.60 -1.20 12.17
C LEU A 97 -2.70 -0.46 12.95
N ASN A 98 -3.60 -1.21 13.58
CA ASN A 98 -4.75 -0.68 14.31
C ASN A 98 -4.44 0.50 15.26
N PRO A 99 -3.40 0.43 16.11
CA PRO A 99 -3.05 1.52 17.03
C PRO A 99 -2.62 2.83 16.34
N PHE A 100 -2.33 2.82 15.04
CA PHE A 100 -1.83 3.96 14.26
C PHE A 100 -2.85 4.50 13.24
N ARG A 101 -3.99 3.81 13.09
CA ARG A 101 -5.10 4.24 12.23
C ARG A 101 -5.72 5.55 12.72
N ASN A 102 -6.31 6.32 11.80
CA ASN A 102 -6.99 7.60 12.06
C ASN A 102 -6.14 8.72 12.67
N LYS A 103 -4.80 8.58 12.66
CA LYS A 103 -3.85 9.60 13.14
C LYS A 103 -3.16 10.38 12.02
N GLY A 104 -3.57 10.18 10.77
CA GLY A 104 -2.96 10.82 9.59
C GLY A 104 -1.63 10.19 9.14
N ILE A 105 -1.16 9.11 9.78
CA ILE A 105 0.12 8.46 9.50
C ILE A 105 0.16 7.85 8.09
N GLY A 106 -0.89 7.13 7.68
CA GLY A 106 -0.95 6.58 6.31
C GLY A 106 -0.91 7.67 5.23
N GLN A 107 -1.57 8.81 5.44
CA GLN A 107 -1.50 9.94 4.51
C GLN A 107 -0.09 10.55 4.44
N ALA A 108 0.59 10.63 5.59
CA ALA A 108 1.98 11.10 5.64
C ALA A 108 2.92 10.13 4.91
N ALA A 109 2.76 8.82 5.11
CA ALA A 109 3.54 7.79 4.43
C ALA A 109 3.37 7.87 2.90
N VAL A 110 2.13 7.93 2.41
CA VAL A 110 1.83 8.06 0.98
C VAL A 110 2.43 9.35 0.39
N ARG A 111 2.36 10.46 1.12
CA ARG A 111 3.02 11.71 0.69
C ARG A 111 4.54 11.54 0.54
N LEU A 112 5.20 10.84 1.48
CA LEU A 112 6.64 10.57 1.38
C LEU A 112 6.99 9.66 0.20
N VAL A 113 6.09 8.76 -0.20
CA VAL A 113 6.23 7.99 -1.45
C VAL A 113 6.15 8.94 -2.65
N PHE A 114 5.13 9.79 -2.72
CA PHE A 114 4.93 10.74 -3.82
C PHE A 114 6.10 11.72 -3.99
N GLU A 115 6.69 12.18 -2.89
CA GLU A 115 7.86 13.06 -2.91
C GLU A 115 9.12 12.36 -3.46
N GLN A 116 9.25 11.05 -3.27
CA GLN A 116 10.38 10.26 -3.78
C GLN A 116 10.17 9.76 -5.21
N PHE A 117 8.92 9.46 -5.60
CA PHE A 117 8.57 8.80 -6.85
C PHE A 117 7.53 9.62 -7.65
N PRO A 118 7.90 10.75 -8.26
CA PRO A 118 6.96 11.53 -9.08
C PRO A 118 6.62 10.78 -10.38
N GLY A 119 5.33 10.71 -10.74
CA GLY A 119 4.90 9.99 -11.94
C GLY A 119 3.39 9.78 -12.01
N LYS A 120 2.96 8.95 -12.97
CA LYS A 120 1.58 8.46 -13.09
C LYS A 120 1.38 7.25 -12.17
N TYR A 121 0.31 7.29 -11.39
CA TYR A 121 0.00 6.28 -10.38
C TYR A 121 -1.29 5.52 -10.69
N LEU A 122 -1.29 4.28 -10.25
CA LEU A 122 -2.49 3.47 -10.06
C LEU A 122 -2.57 3.01 -8.60
N VAL A 123 -3.78 2.99 -8.06
CA VAL A 123 -4.13 2.22 -6.87
C VAL A 123 -5.45 1.51 -7.14
N PHE A 124 -5.65 0.33 -6.57
CA PHE A 124 -6.94 -0.35 -6.65
C PHE A 124 -7.27 -0.98 -5.31
N GLN A 125 -8.56 -1.17 -5.04
CA GLN A 125 -9.06 -1.75 -3.81
C GLN A 125 -10.29 -2.59 -4.12
N LEU A 126 -10.52 -3.66 -3.36
CA LEU A 126 -11.81 -4.35 -3.37
C LEU A 126 -12.94 -3.34 -3.14
N ALA A 127 -13.99 -3.41 -3.95
CA ALA A 127 -15.14 -2.51 -3.89
C ALA A 127 -15.84 -2.57 -2.51
N GLU A 128 -15.80 -3.71 -1.82
CA GLU A 128 -16.33 -3.86 -0.46
C GLU A 128 -15.45 -3.18 0.60
N ASN A 129 -14.17 -2.90 0.30
CA ASN A 129 -13.25 -2.21 1.22
C ASN A 129 -13.44 -0.69 1.18
N GLN A 130 -14.64 -0.26 1.58
CA GLN A 130 -15.05 1.15 1.63
C GLN A 130 -14.13 2.03 2.48
N ARG A 131 -13.46 1.41 3.47
CA ARG A 131 -12.45 2.06 4.31
C ARG A 131 -11.23 2.48 3.49
N ALA A 132 -10.70 1.61 2.65
CA ALA A 132 -9.53 1.89 1.83
C ALA A 132 -9.86 2.90 0.72
N ILE A 133 -11.02 2.76 0.06
CA ILE A 133 -11.51 3.73 -0.93
C ILE A 133 -11.65 5.13 -0.31
N SER A 134 -12.27 5.21 0.88
CA SER A 134 -12.42 6.47 1.61
C SER A 134 -11.09 7.06 2.07
N PHE A 135 -10.08 6.22 2.35
CA PHE A 135 -8.74 6.68 2.67
C PHE A 135 -8.10 7.40 1.47
N TRP A 136 -8.14 6.79 0.28
CA TRP A 136 -7.57 7.39 -0.93
C TRP A 136 -8.28 8.66 -1.36
N ARG A 137 -9.62 8.69 -1.32
CA ARG A 137 -10.39 9.93 -1.58
C ARG A 137 -9.96 11.08 -0.66
N LYS A 138 -9.69 10.81 0.62
CA LYS A 138 -9.15 11.81 1.56
C LYS A 138 -7.70 12.22 1.26
N VAL A 139 -6.88 11.31 0.72
CA VAL A 139 -5.52 11.65 0.24
C VAL A 139 -5.64 12.65 -0.92
N TYR A 140 -6.51 12.38 -1.89
CA TYR A 140 -6.70 13.24 -3.05
C TYR A 140 -7.21 14.63 -2.67
N GLU A 141 -8.23 14.71 -1.81
CA GLU A 141 -8.77 15.97 -1.31
C GLU A 141 -7.70 16.78 -0.58
N LYS A 142 -6.96 16.14 0.34
CA LYS A 142 -5.96 16.80 1.18
C LYS A 142 -4.79 17.39 0.39
N TYR A 143 -4.39 16.72 -0.68
CA TYR A 143 -3.24 17.12 -1.50
C TYR A 143 -3.65 17.74 -2.84
N SER A 144 -4.94 18.03 -3.03
CA SER A 144 -5.51 18.59 -4.26
C SER A 144 -5.11 17.81 -5.51
N ILE A 145 -5.11 16.48 -5.42
CA ILE A 145 -4.74 15.58 -6.53
C ILE A 145 -5.99 15.28 -7.35
N HIS A 146 -5.95 15.61 -8.63
CA HIS A 146 -6.94 15.14 -9.59
C HIS A 146 -6.76 13.64 -9.86
N HIS A 147 -7.85 12.90 -9.80
CA HIS A 147 -7.87 11.46 -10.06
C HIS A 147 -9.10 11.09 -10.88
N THR A 148 -9.02 9.95 -11.57
CA THR A 148 -10.17 9.25 -12.14
C THR A 148 -10.41 7.96 -11.37
N GLU A 149 -11.65 7.50 -11.35
CA GLU A 149 -12.07 6.28 -10.66
C GLU A 149 -12.95 5.45 -11.60
N VAL A 150 -12.68 4.15 -11.69
CA VAL A 150 -13.47 3.18 -12.47
C VAL A 150 -13.62 1.90 -11.67
N GLU A 151 -14.83 1.33 -11.68
CA GLU A 151 -15.09 0.00 -11.13
C GLU A 151 -14.95 -1.07 -12.21
N GLU A 152 -14.10 -2.06 -11.98
CA GLU A 152 -13.81 -3.15 -12.92
C GLU A 152 -13.60 -4.46 -12.16
N LEU A 153 -13.91 -5.59 -12.80
CA LEU A 153 -13.58 -6.90 -12.25
C LEU A 153 -12.09 -7.19 -12.43
N TYR A 154 -11.43 -7.61 -11.36
CA TYR A 154 -10.04 -8.03 -11.36
C TYR A 154 -9.92 -9.31 -10.54
N ASP A 155 -9.44 -10.36 -11.19
CA ASP A 155 -9.31 -11.71 -10.60
C ASP A 155 -10.59 -12.22 -9.92
N GLY A 156 -11.74 -11.97 -10.56
CA GLY A 156 -13.04 -12.40 -10.06
C GLY A 156 -13.68 -11.45 -9.02
N ASP A 157 -12.91 -10.54 -8.44
CA ASP A 157 -13.41 -9.57 -7.47
C ASP A 157 -13.70 -8.20 -8.11
N LEU A 158 -14.76 -7.53 -7.68
CA LEU A 158 -15.04 -6.15 -8.09
C LEU A 158 -14.07 -5.21 -7.38
N CYS A 159 -13.31 -4.44 -8.15
CA CYS A 159 -12.30 -3.50 -7.65
C CYS A 159 -12.59 -2.07 -8.11
N VAL A 160 -12.25 -1.10 -7.27
CA VAL A 160 -12.23 0.33 -7.59
C VAL A 160 -10.81 0.71 -7.97
N PHE A 161 -10.57 1.03 -9.24
CA PHE A 161 -9.29 1.50 -9.76
C PHE A 161 -9.24 3.03 -9.79
N GLN A 162 -8.23 3.61 -9.16
CA GLN A 162 -8.02 5.05 -9.11
C GLN A 162 -6.68 5.43 -9.75
N ARG A 163 -6.73 6.30 -10.76
CA ARG A 163 -5.55 6.76 -11.51
C ARG A 163 -5.33 8.24 -11.30
N PHE A 164 -4.09 8.65 -11.11
CA PHE A 164 -3.71 10.04 -10.87
C PHE A 164 -2.26 10.32 -11.26
N ALA A 165 -1.85 11.58 -11.26
CA ALA A 165 -0.47 11.98 -11.56
C ALA A 165 0.09 12.88 -10.46
N ILE A 166 1.36 12.64 -10.12
CA ILE A 166 2.14 13.44 -9.19
C ILE A 166 3.27 14.12 -9.97
N GLY A 167 3.26 15.45 -9.98
CA GLY A 167 4.33 16.24 -10.60
C GLY A 167 5.57 16.34 -9.71
N LYS A 168 6.71 16.70 -10.32
CA LYS A 168 7.86 17.19 -9.55
C LYS A 168 7.49 18.56 -8.98
N THR A 169 7.43 18.69 -7.66
CA THR A 169 7.41 20.00 -6.97
C THR A 169 8.70 20.76 -7.19
#